data_AF-A0A2X3JCA3-F1
#
_entry.id   AF-A0A2X3JCA3-F1
#
_cell.length_a   1.000
_cell.length_b   1.000
_cell.length_c   1.000
_cell.angle_alpha   90.00
_cell.angle_beta   90.00
_cell.angle_gamma   90.00
#
_symmetry.space_group_name_H-M   'P 1'
#
loop_
_entity.id
_entity.type
_entity.pdbx_description
1 polymer ?
#
loop_
_entity_poly.entity_id
_entity_poly.type
_entity_poly.pdbx_seq_one_letter_code
_entity_poly.pdbx_strand_id
1 'polypeptide(L)'
;MLQYCSSKMDLPSNNDTYHEMYHALNMNLSSKNFEDGHISTGTIFFDTESNKWYLCVSAACDLVPTQGNDPHHVRLSPHRLIKVLELFNASQSKALPFAEHSKYIYVMHKNQRKYLSIFEGDKTLPVVDYMVVLNHGTTVDGEEKNIISAVFLSNMDGNVQNVPVRLKLKSQLRTGYAERYQAIASQYSSRIGVDYVSMMLP
;
A
#
# COMPACT_ATOMS: atom_id res chain seq x y z
N MET A 1 -12.71 -14.77 29.67
CA MET A 1 -11.76 -13.64 29.67
C MET A 1 -12.24 -12.45 28.82
N LEU A 2 -12.79 -12.66 27.61
CA LEU A 2 -13.24 -11.56 26.72
C LEU A 2 -14.56 -10.87 27.12
N GLN A 3 -15.58 -11.60 27.57
CA GLN A 3 -16.80 -10.99 28.17
C GLN A 3 -16.44 -10.10 29.37
N TYR A 4 -15.41 -10.49 30.11
CA TYR A 4 -14.88 -9.71 31.24
C TYR A 4 -14.20 -8.41 30.76
N CYS A 5 -13.44 -8.42 29.67
CA CYS A 5 -12.88 -7.19 29.09
C CYS A 5 -13.98 -6.26 28.56
N SER A 6 -14.98 -6.82 27.84
CA SER A 6 -16.11 -6.05 27.29
C SER A 6 -16.91 -5.37 28.40
N SER A 7 -17.18 -6.08 29.51
CA SER A 7 -17.91 -5.51 30.65
C SER A 7 -17.11 -4.48 31.43
N LYS A 8 -15.77 -4.61 31.49
CA LYS A 8 -14.89 -3.60 32.11
C LYS A 8 -14.75 -2.32 31.29
N MET A 9 -15.02 -2.39 29.98
CA MET A 9 -14.91 -1.26 29.05
C MET A 9 -16.27 -0.66 28.66
N ASP A 10 -17.37 -1.16 29.22
CA ASP A 10 -18.75 -0.78 28.87
C ASP A 10 -19.06 -0.89 27.37
N LEU A 11 -18.56 -1.96 26.75
CA LEU A 11 -18.75 -2.25 25.33
C LEU A 11 -19.76 -3.40 25.13
N PRO A 12 -20.60 -3.34 24.08
CA PRO A 12 -21.50 -4.44 23.75
C PRO A 12 -20.72 -5.71 23.43
N SER A 13 -21.12 -6.87 23.98
CA SER A 13 -20.42 -8.14 23.72
C SER A 13 -21.11 -8.94 22.60
N ASN A 14 -21.05 -8.44 21.36
CA ASN A 14 -21.54 -9.17 20.18
C ASN A 14 -20.41 -9.52 19.20
N ASN A 15 -20.69 -10.40 18.23
CA ASN A 15 -19.66 -10.84 17.26
C ASN A 15 -19.06 -9.68 16.48
N ASP A 16 -19.86 -8.69 16.12
CA ASP A 16 -19.38 -7.51 15.41
C ASP A 16 -18.39 -6.72 16.27
N THR A 17 -18.66 -6.54 17.56
CA THR A 17 -17.72 -5.88 18.48
C THR A 17 -16.40 -6.63 18.57
N TYR A 18 -16.40 -7.97 18.55
CA TYR A 18 -15.14 -8.73 18.51
C TYR A 18 -14.34 -8.42 17.25
N HIS A 19 -14.99 -8.42 16.09
CA HIS A 19 -14.33 -8.13 14.82
C HIS A 19 -13.80 -6.69 14.77
N GLU A 20 -14.55 -5.74 15.31
CA GLU A 20 -14.14 -4.36 15.45
C GLU A 20 -12.91 -4.18 16.33
N MET A 21 -12.85 -4.91 17.45
CA MET A 21 -11.70 -4.91 18.36
C MET A 21 -10.45 -5.47 17.66
N TYR A 22 -10.56 -6.60 16.96
CA TYR A 22 -9.43 -7.17 16.23
C TYR A 22 -8.96 -6.29 15.07
N HIS A 23 -9.89 -5.66 14.34
CA HIS A 23 -9.52 -4.66 13.32
C HIS A 23 -8.72 -3.52 13.94
N ALA A 24 -9.22 -2.92 15.03
CA ALA A 24 -8.55 -1.81 15.70
C ALA A 24 -7.18 -2.22 16.26
N LEU A 25 -7.08 -3.42 16.85
CA LEU A 25 -5.83 -3.97 17.35
C LEU A 25 -4.82 -4.18 16.22
N ASN A 26 -5.21 -4.87 15.14
CA ASN A 26 -4.34 -5.13 14.01
C ASN A 26 -3.93 -3.83 13.30
N MET A 27 -4.85 -2.86 13.18
CA MET A 27 -4.53 -1.54 12.65
C MET A 27 -3.49 -0.84 13.54
N ASN A 28 -3.68 -0.78 14.85
CA ASN A 28 -2.76 -0.13 15.79
C ASN A 28 -1.37 -0.80 15.83
N LEU A 29 -1.34 -2.13 15.74
CA LEU A 29 -0.09 -2.90 15.68
C LEU A 29 0.64 -2.68 14.36
N SER A 30 -0.06 -2.65 13.23
CA SER A 30 0.56 -2.62 11.90
C SER A 30 0.79 -1.23 11.34
N SER A 31 -0.02 -0.24 11.72
CA SER A 31 -0.06 1.06 11.09
C SER A 31 -0.40 2.19 12.07
N LYS A 32 -0.15 3.41 11.63
CA LYS A 32 -0.58 4.66 12.26
C LYS A 32 -1.24 5.55 11.21
N ASN A 33 -1.98 6.56 11.65
CA ASN A 33 -2.41 7.63 10.75
C ASN A 33 -1.19 8.30 10.13
N PHE A 34 -1.34 8.78 8.90
CA PHE A 34 -0.25 9.47 8.22
C PHE A 34 -0.08 10.87 8.83
N GLU A 35 0.99 11.04 9.58
CA GLU A 35 1.39 12.30 10.23
C GLU A 35 2.72 12.83 9.70
N ASP A 36 3.45 12.00 8.94
CA ASP A 36 4.78 12.30 8.44
C ASP A 36 4.70 13.32 7.28
N GLY A 37 5.72 14.16 7.13
CA GLY A 37 5.74 15.21 6.09
C GLY A 37 6.17 14.73 4.70
N HIS A 38 6.58 13.47 4.56
CA HIS A 38 7.13 12.91 3.32
C HIS A 38 6.72 11.45 3.14
N ILE A 39 6.68 11.01 1.88
CA ILE A 39 6.42 9.63 1.50
C ILE A 39 7.59 8.75 1.95
N SER A 40 7.31 7.62 2.59
CA SER A 40 8.30 6.62 2.97
C SER A 40 7.82 5.20 2.65
N THR A 41 8.70 4.21 2.78
CA THR A 41 8.31 2.79 2.65
C THR A 41 7.17 2.47 3.60
N GLY A 42 6.11 1.84 3.12
CA GLY A 42 4.93 1.53 3.92
C GLY A 42 3.84 2.61 3.93
N THR A 43 4.02 3.71 3.17
CA THR A 43 2.97 4.73 3.00
C THR A 43 1.81 4.14 2.22
N ILE A 44 0.58 4.26 2.75
CA ILE A 44 -0.65 3.82 2.09
C ILE A 44 -1.32 5.03 1.44
N PHE A 45 -1.56 4.93 0.14
CA PHE A 45 -2.24 5.92 -0.68
C PHE A 45 -3.67 5.49 -0.98
N PHE A 46 -4.54 6.49 -1.12
CA PHE A 46 -5.88 6.33 -1.67
C PHE A 46 -6.05 7.28 -2.85
N ASP A 47 -6.31 6.73 -4.03
CA ASP A 47 -6.66 7.52 -5.19
C ASP A 47 -8.10 8.04 -5.06
N THR A 48 -8.23 9.36 -5.01
CA THR A 48 -9.51 10.03 -4.79
C THR A 48 -10.43 9.96 -6.01
N GLU A 49 -9.90 9.70 -7.20
CA GLU A 49 -10.66 9.66 -8.44
C GLU A 49 -11.08 8.24 -8.79
N SER A 50 -10.15 7.28 -8.77
CA SER A 50 -10.44 5.88 -9.13
C SER A 50 -10.93 5.00 -7.96
N ASN A 51 -10.89 5.51 -6.72
CA ASN A 51 -11.15 4.76 -5.48
C ASN A 51 -10.20 3.56 -5.25
N LYS A 52 -9.02 3.56 -5.89
CA LYS A 52 -7.99 2.54 -5.71
C LYS A 52 -7.09 2.83 -4.52
N TRP A 53 -6.44 1.77 -4.03
CA TRP A 53 -5.54 1.82 -2.90
C TRP A 53 -4.17 1.33 -3.31
N TYR A 54 -3.13 1.97 -2.79
CA TYR A 54 -1.75 1.62 -3.11
C TYR A 54 -0.87 1.61 -1.86
N LEU A 55 0.17 0.79 -1.86
CA LEU A 55 1.19 0.76 -0.81
C LEU A 55 2.56 1.06 -1.40
N CYS A 56 3.27 2.06 -0.85
CA CYS A 56 4.65 2.33 -1.22
C CYS A 56 5.58 1.21 -0.72
N VAL A 57 6.33 0.62 -1.65
CA VAL A 57 7.33 -0.43 -1.37
C VAL A 57 8.71 -0.08 -1.92
N SER A 58 8.91 1.16 -2.41
CA SER A 58 10.25 1.70 -2.65
C SER A 58 11.06 1.78 -1.36
N ALA A 59 12.38 1.66 -1.45
CA ALA A 59 13.26 1.82 -0.30
C ALA A 59 13.23 3.26 0.21
N ALA A 60 13.24 3.44 1.53
CA ALA A 60 13.15 4.76 2.14
C ALA A 60 14.30 5.69 1.69
N CYS A 61 15.49 5.14 1.43
CA CYS A 61 16.63 5.88 0.88
C CYS A 61 16.33 6.52 -0.49
N ASP A 62 15.53 5.87 -1.33
CA ASP A 62 15.12 6.40 -2.64
C ASP A 62 14.12 7.53 -2.49
N LEU A 63 13.40 7.58 -1.37
CA LEU A 63 12.35 8.54 -1.07
C LEU A 63 12.87 9.79 -0.34
N VAL A 64 14.13 9.81 0.10
CA VAL A 64 14.76 11.01 0.67
C VAL A 64 15.28 11.91 -0.47
N PRO A 65 14.83 13.18 -0.58
CA PRO A 65 15.18 14.05 -1.70
C PRO A 65 16.69 14.21 -1.95
N THR A 66 17.51 14.15 -0.91
CA THR A 66 18.96 14.42 -0.96
C THR A 66 19.85 13.18 -1.08
N GLN A 67 19.30 11.95 -1.04
CA GLN A 67 20.10 10.72 -0.99
C GLN A 67 19.94 9.78 -2.20
N GLY A 68 19.08 10.13 -3.16
CA GLY A 68 18.92 9.33 -4.38
C GLY A 68 20.03 9.59 -5.40
N ASN A 69 21.07 8.75 -5.41
CA ASN A 69 22.19 8.86 -6.37
C ASN A 69 21.97 8.12 -7.69
N ASP A 70 20.87 7.39 -7.83
CA ASP A 70 20.61 6.67 -9.08
C ASP A 70 20.39 7.63 -10.26
N PRO A 71 20.87 7.29 -11.47
CA PRO A 71 20.74 8.17 -12.64
C PRO A 71 19.31 8.56 -12.98
N HIS A 72 18.32 7.73 -12.64
CA HIS A 72 16.92 8.06 -12.87
C HIS A 72 16.38 9.09 -11.85
N HIS A 73 16.88 9.11 -10.62
CA HIS A 73 16.53 10.13 -9.63
C HIS A 73 16.99 11.52 -10.06
N VAL A 74 18.24 11.64 -10.54
CA VAL A 74 18.78 12.91 -11.04
C VAL A 74 17.98 13.39 -12.26
N ARG A 75 17.67 12.49 -13.20
CA ARG A 75 16.92 12.81 -14.43
C ARG A 75 15.48 13.22 -14.17
N LEU A 76 14.85 12.67 -13.14
CA LEU A 76 13.44 12.94 -12.82
C LEU A 76 13.26 14.07 -11.82
N SER A 77 14.30 14.54 -11.14
CA SER A 77 14.20 15.62 -10.15
C SER A 77 13.47 16.85 -10.72
N PRO A 78 12.47 17.42 -10.01
CA PRO A 78 12.08 17.13 -8.63
C PRO A 78 11.09 15.96 -8.46
N HIS A 79 10.70 15.27 -9.53
CA HIS A 79 9.82 14.10 -9.49
C HIS A 79 10.54 12.86 -8.94
N ARG A 80 9.75 11.90 -8.42
CA ARG A 80 10.29 10.65 -7.85
C ARG A 80 9.55 9.44 -8.40
N LEU A 81 10.29 8.54 -9.04
CA LEU A 81 9.77 7.22 -9.39
C LEU A 81 9.66 6.37 -8.12
N ILE A 82 8.48 5.82 -7.86
CA ILE A 82 8.26 4.92 -6.74
C ILE A 82 7.60 3.63 -7.22
N LYS A 83 7.92 2.54 -6.51
CA LYS A 83 7.29 1.23 -6.66
C LYS A 83 6.15 1.12 -5.67
N VAL A 84 5.01 0.62 -6.14
CA VAL A 84 3.81 0.42 -5.32
C VAL A 84 3.24 -0.98 -5.49
N LEU A 85 2.49 -1.43 -4.48
CA LEU A 85 1.54 -2.53 -4.61
C LEU A 85 0.13 -1.96 -4.76
N GLU A 86 -0.66 -2.45 -5.71
CA GLU A 86 -2.11 -2.22 -5.70
C GLU A 86 -2.74 -3.04 -4.57
N LEU A 87 -3.66 -2.42 -3.83
CA LEU A 87 -4.38 -3.02 -2.72
C LEU A 87 -5.86 -3.19 -3.08
N PHE A 88 -6.39 -4.37 -2.76
CA PHE A 88 -7.74 -4.79 -3.12
C PHE A 88 -8.61 -4.89 -1.86
N ASN A 89 -9.91 -4.61 -1.96
CA ASN A 89 -10.79 -4.79 -0.82
C ASN A 89 -10.88 -6.29 -0.46
N ALA A 90 -10.74 -6.60 0.84
CA ALA A 90 -10.93 -7.93 1.40
C ALA A 90 -12.17 -7.94 2.31
N SER A 91 -12.76 -9.12 2.48
CA SER A 91 -13.80 -9.32 3.48
C SER A 91 -13.18 -9.51 4.87
N GLN A 92 -13.92 -9.11 5.90
CA GLN A 92 -13.59 -9.39 7.30
C GLN A 92 -13.37 -10.89 7.56
N SER A 93 -14.20 -11.75 6.96
CA SER A 93 -14.13 -13.21 7.08
C SER A 93 -12.86 -13.82 6.49
N LYS A 94 -12.21 -13.14 5.52
CA LYS A 94 -10.91 -13.55 4.98
C LYS A 94 -9.76 -12.90 5.75
N ALA A 95 -9.89 -11.62 6.14
CA ALA A 95 -8.79 -10.86 6.70
C ALA A 95 -8.44 -11.27 8.14
N LEU A 96 -9.43 -11.37 9.02
CA LEU A 96 -9.19 -11.57 10.46
C LEU A 96 -8.61 -12.96 10.80
N PRO A 97 -9.09 -14.08 10.23
CA PRO A 97 -8.56 -15.41 10.56
C PRO A 97 -7.12 -15.64 10.09
N PHE A 98 -6.62 -14.79 9.19
CA PHE A 98 -5.29 -14.91 8.58
C PHE A 98 -4.53 -13.58 8.70
N ALA A 99 -4.74 -12.84 9.79
CA ALA A 99 -4.15 -11.52 10.02
C ALA A 99 -2.61 -11.57 10.06
N GLU A 100 -2.05 -12.72 10.44
CA GLU A 100 -0.64 -13.03 10.55
C GLU A 100 0.03 -13.37 9.20
N HIS A 101 -0.75 -13.64 8.15
CA HIS A 101 -0.24 -14.07 6.83
C HIS A 101 0.41 -12.94 6.01
N SER A 102 0.71 -11.77 6.60
CA SER A 102 1.38 -10.63 5.94
C SER A 102 0.81 -10.26 4.57
N LYS A 103 -0.50 -10.47 4.38
CA LYS A 103 -1.22 -10.22 3.12
C LYS A 103 -2.38 -9.24 3.27
N TYR A 104 -2.76 -8.92 4.51
CA TYR A 104 -3.85 -8.01 4.82
C TYR A 104 -3.40 -6.77 5.56
N ILE A 105 -4.02 -5.65 5.22
CA ILE A 105 -3.76 -4.33 5.79
C ILE A 105 -5.08 -3.77 6.32
N TYR A 106 -5.04 -3.15 7.48
CA TYR A 106 -6.21 -2.65 8.20
C TYR A 106 -6.17 -1.13 8.25
N VAL A 107 -7.17 -0.46 7.70
CA VAL A 107 -7.22 1.01 7.66
C VAL A 107 -8.61 1.55 7.97
N MET A 108 -8.66 2.84 8.33
CA MET A 108 -9.90 3.60 8.47
C MET A 108 -10.10 4.55 7.28
N HIS A 109 -11.26 4.46 6.64
CA HIS A 109 -11.64 5.34 5.54
C HIS A 109 -13.08 5.84 5.73
N LYS A 110 -13.27 7.17 5.78
CA LYS A 110 -14.60 7.80 6.00
C LYS A 110 -15.36 7.20 7.20
N ASN A 111 -14.65 7.04 8.32
CA ASN A 111 -15.16 6.42 9.55
C ASN A 111 -15.61 4.94 9.40
N GLN A 112 -15.22 4.28 8.30
CA GLN A 112 -15.48 2.87 8.06
C GLN A 112 -14.18 2.07 8.11
N ARG A 113 -14.27 0.89 8.72
CA ARG A 113 -13.18 -0.08 8.77
C ARG A 113 -13.03 -0.72 7.40
N LYS A 114 -11.82 -0.66 6.86
CA LYS A 114 -11.45 -1.36 5.64
C LYS A 114 -10.40 -2.42 5.91
N TYR A 115 -10.56 -3.52 5.18
CA TYR A 115 -9.61 -4.62 5.08
C TYR A 115 -9.09 -4.61 3.65
N LEU A 116 -7.78 -4.49 3.49
CA LEU A 116 -7.12 -4.43 2.20
C LEU A 116 -6.24 -5.67 2.04
N SER A 117 -6.13 -6.20 0.82
CA SER A 117 -5.33 -7.35 0.43
C SER A 117 -4.29 -6.92 -0.59
N ILE A 118 -3.09 -7.46 -0.52
CA ILE A 118 -2.07 -7.30 -1.59
C ILE A 118 -2.35 -8.17 -2.82
N PHE A 119 -3.35 -9.05 -2.73
CA PHE A 119 -3.76 -9.97 -3.80
C PHE A 119 -5.16 -9.63 -4.31
N GLU A 120 -5.33 -9.70 -5.63
CA GLU A 120 -6.62 -9.56 -6.29
C GLU A 120 -7.39 -10.89 -6.26
N GLY A 121 -8.54 -10.91 -5.58
CA GLY A 121 -9.38 -12.11 -5.49
C GLY A 121 -8.64 -13.29 -4.86
N ASP A 122 -8.57 -14.41 -5.60
CA ASP A 122 -7.89 -15.63 -5.18
C ASP A 122 -6.50 -15.82 -5.85
N LYS A 123 -5.98 -14.77 -6.51
CA LYS A 123 -4.61 -14.77 -7.03
C LYS A 123 -3.61 -14.89 -5.88
N THR A 124 -2.48 -15.52 -6.15
CA THR A 124 -1.38 -15.69 -5.17
C THR A 124 -0.26 -14.68 -5.39
N LEU A 125 -0.41 -13.81 -6.39
CA LEU A 125 0.62 -12.89 -6.86
C LEU A 125 0.18 -11.45 -6.65
N PRO A 126 1.03 -10.60 -6.06
CA PRO A 126 0.69 -9.21 -5.86
C PRO A 126 0.79 -8.45 -7.19
N VAL A 127 0.01 -7.38 -7.31
CA VAL A 127 0.10 -6.46 -8.45
C VAL A 127 1.08 -5.36 -8.07
N VAL A 128 2.30 -5.44 -8.62
CA VAL A 128 3.35 -4.42 -8.47
C VAL A 128 3.25 -3.46 -9.65
N ASP A 129 3.30 -2.16 -9.36
CA ASP A 129 3.32 -1.11 -10.38
C ASP A 129 4.31 0.00 -10.00
N TYR A 130 4.54 0.94 -10.92
CA TYR A 130 5.38 2.10 -10.73
C TYR A 130 4.61 3.38 -11.04
N MET A 131 4.79 4.39 -10.20
CA MET A 131 4.25 5.72 -10.44
C MET A 131 5.34 6.76 -10.25
N VAL A 132 5.21 7.90 -10.93
CA VAL A 132 6.08 9.06 -10.74
C VAL A 132 5.34 10.07 -9.89
N VAL A 133 5.78 10.23 -8.64
CA VAL A 133 5.31 11.31 -7.74
C VAL A 133 5.85 12.63 -8.26
N LEU A 134 4.96 13.58 -8.50
CA LEU A 134 5.35 14.88 -9.03
C LEU A 134 5.82 15.80 -7.89
N ASN A 135 6.85 16.62 -8.15
CA ASN A 135 7.29 17.67 -7.22
C ASN A 135 7.62 17.14 -5.81
N HIS A 136 8.27 15.97 -5.76
CA HIS A 136 8.64 15.31 -4.51
C HIS A 136 9.72 16.12 -3.77
N GLY A 137 9.36 16.70 -2.62
CA GLY A 137 10.27 17.51 -1.81
C GLY A 137 10.05 19.02 -1.91
N THR A 138 9.13 19.47 -2.77
CA THR A 138 8.64 20.85 -2.78
C THR A 138 7.23 20.87 -2.23
N THR A 139 7.02 21.50 -1.08
CA THR A 139 5.67 21.86 -0.63
C THR A 139 5.07 22.83 -1.62
N VAL A 140 4.01 22.41 -2.32
CA VAL A 140 3.24 23.30 -3.18
C VAL A 140 2.27 24.08 -2.29
N ASP A 141 2.44 25.39 -2.22
CA ASP A 141 1.56 26.26 -1.44
C ASP A 141 0.10 26.12 -1.91
N GLY A 142 -0.81 25.87 -0.97
CA GLY A 142 -2.26 25.78 -1.22
C GLY A 142 -2.82 24.37 -1.50
N GLU A 143 -2.00 23.32 -1.55
CA GLU A 143 -2.52 21.95 -1.66
C GLU A 143 -3.11 21.44 -0.33
N GLU A 144 -4.19 20.65 -0.43
CA GLU A 144 -4.77 19.96 0.72
C GLU A 144 -3.68 19.11 1.41
N LYS A 145 -3.55 19.27 2.74
CA LYS A 145 -2.60 18.49 3.53
C LYS A 145 -2.79 17.00 3.23
N ASN A 146 -1.67 16.31 3.01
CA ASN A 146 -1.62 14.88 2.72
C ASN A 146 -2.23 14.47 1.36
N ILE A 147 -2.31 15.37 0.38
CA ILE A 147 -2.62 15.01 -1.01
C ILE A 147 -1.41 15.28 -1.89
N ILE A 148 -1.11 14.37 -2.80
CA ILE A 148 -0.02 14.48 -3.77
C ILE A 148 -0.54 14.19 -5.18
N SER A 149 0.14 14.76 -6.16
CA SER A 149 -0.06 14.43 -7.58
C SER A 149 0.98 13.41 -8.03
N ALA A 150 0.55 12.38 -8.74
CA ALA A 150 1.43 11.39 -9.36
C ALA A 150 0.93 11.04 -10.75
N VAL A 151 1.75 10.34 -11.53
CA VAL A 151 1.37 9.81 -12.84
C VAL A 151 1.75 8.34 -12.94
N PHE A 152 0.86 7.53 -13.52
CA PHE A 152 1.23 6.24 -14.07
C PHE A 152 1.73 6.42 -15.50
N LEU A 153 2.65 5.57 -15.93
CA LEU A 153 3.11 5.54 -17.31
C LEU A 153 2.32 4.47 -18.06
N SER A 154 1.67 4.83 -19.16
CA SER A 154 0.94 3.91 -20.02
C SER A 154 1.43 3.99 -21.46
N ASN A 155 1.11 2.97 -22.25
CA ASN A 155 1.33 3.00 -23.69
C ASN A 155 0.03 3.41 -24.38
N MET A 156 0.09 4.46 -25.19
CA MET A 156 -0.98 4.83 -26.12
C MET A 156 -0.33 5.07 -27.49
N ASP A 157 -0.72 4.24 -28.45
CA ASP A 157 -0.23 4.28 -29.84
C ASP A 157 1.30 4.20 -29.97
N GLY A 158 1.94 3.37 -29.14
CA GLY A 158 3.40 3.17 -29.13
C GLY A 158 4.18 4.25 -28.40
N ASN A 159 3.50 5.26 -27.85
CA ASN A 159 4.12 6.34 -27.08
C ASN A 159 3.82 6.20 -25.59
N VAL A 160 4.79 6.60 -24.77
CA VAL A 160 4.61 6.69 -23.32
C VAL A 160 3.76 7.91 -23.01
N GLN A 161 2.63 7.70 -22.33
CA GLN A 161 1.77 8.76 -21.85
C GLN A 161 1.66 8.74 -20.32
N ASN A 162 1.45 9.92 -19.76
CA ASN A 162 1.22 10.12 -18.34
C ASN A 162 -0.28 10.02 -18.06
N VAL A 163 -0.67 9.09 -17.22
CA VAL A 163 -2.02 9.00 -16.67
C VAL A 163 -2.00 9.65 -15.28
N PRO A 164 -2.55 10.87 -15.11
CA PRO A 164 -2.52 11.57 -13.85
C PRO A 164 -3.39 10.86 -12.80
N VAL A 165 -2.93 10.89 -11.56
CA VAL A 165 -3.65 10.40 -10.39
C VAL A 165 -3.44 11.33 -9.20
N ARG A 166 -4.48 11.46 -8.38
CA ARG A 166 -4.46 12.29 -7.17
C ARG A 166 -4.57 11.41 -5.94
N LEU A 167 -3.48 11.37 -5.17
CA LEU A 167 -3.31 10.40 -4.09
C LEU A 167 -3.39 11.08 -2.74
N LYS A 168 -4.29 10.60 -1.88
CA LYS A 168 -4.35 10.97 -0.47
C LYS A 168 -3.51 10.01 0.37
N LEU A 169 -2.58 10.54 1.14
CA LEU A 169 -1.74 9.81 2.09
C LEU A 169 -2.60 9.48 3.32
N LYS A 170 -2.92 8.20 3.49
CA LYS A 170 -3.94 7.73 4.44
C LYS A 170 -3.37 7.21 5.74
N SER A 171 -2.37 6.35 5.64
CA SER A 171 -1.80 5.64 6.76
C SER A 171 -0.33 5.31 6.49
N GLN A 172 0.42 5.08 7.55
CA GLN A 172 1.81 4.67 7.47
C GLN A 172 1.97 3.34 8.20
N LEU A 173 2.46 2.31 7.50
CA LEU A 173 2.83 1.06 8.15
C LEU A 173 4.03 1.27 9.06
N ARG A 174 4.06 0.56 10.19
CA ARG A 174 5.24 0.49 11.04
C ARG A 174 6.36 -0.28 10.33
N THR A 175 7.60 0.05 10.65
CA THR A 175 8.81 -0.41 9.94
C THR A 175 8.81 -1.92 9.65
N GLY A 176 8.64 -2.77 10.67
CA GLY A 176 8.66 -4.23 10.48
C GLY A 176 7.50 -4.81 9.66
N TYR A 177 6.41 -4.06 9.45
CA TYR A 177 5.35 -4.43 8.50
C TYR A 177 5.66 -3.91 7.10
N ALA A 178 6.13 -2.66 7.00
CA ALA A 178 6.53 -2.04 5.73
C ALA A 178 7.63 -2.86 5.02
N GLU A 179 8.67 -3.26 5.76
CA GLU A 179 9.79 -4.07 5.26
C GLU A 179 9.34 -5.43 4.72
N ARG A 180 8.33 -6.05 5.36
CA ARG A 180 7.78 -7.33 4.88
C ARG A 180 7.12 -7.19 3.51
N TYR A 181 6.31 -6.15 3.31
CA TYR A 181 5.70 -5.89 2.01
C TYR A 181 6.72 -5.49 0.95
N GLN A 182 7.74 -4.72 1.33
CA GLN A 182 8.87 -4.43 0.46
C GLN A 182 9.61 -5.70 0.02
N ALA A 183 9.88 -6.62 0.95
CA ALA A 183 10.52 -7.89 0.64
C ALA A 183 9.67 -8.75 -0.32
N ILE A 184 8.34 -8.82 -0.10
CA ILE A 184 7.41 -9.52 -0.99
C ILE A 184 7.45 -8.92 -2.41
N ALA A 185 7.40 -7.60 -2.54
CA ALA A 185 7.45 -6.92 -3.83
C ALA A 185 8.79 -7.15 -4.56
N SER A 186 9.89 -7.17 -3.81
CA SER A 186 11.24 -7.44 -4.36
C SER A 186 11.39 -8.89 -4.82
N GLN A 187 10.95 -9.86 -4.03
CA GLN A 187 10.93 -11.28 -4.39
C GLN A 187 10.04 -11.55 -5.62
N TYR A 188 8.92 -10.84 -5.74
CA TYR A 188 8.09 -10.89 -6.92
C TYR A 188 8.82 -10.33 -8.16
N SER A 189 9.51 -9.19 -8.00
CA SER A 189 10.25 -8.54 -9.08
C SER A 189 11.47 -9.35 -9.56
N SER A 190 12.03 -10.22 -8.71
CA SER A 190 13.25 -10.99 -9.00
C SER A 190 12.99 -12.34 -9.69
N ARG A 191 11.79 -12.58 -10.19
CA ARG A 191 11.43 -13.86 -10.81
C ARG A 191 12.13 -14.03 -12.15
N ILE A 192 12.66 -15.23 -12.36
CA ILE A 192 13.20 -15.68 -13.64
C ILE A 192 12.14 -16.58 -14.28
N GLY A 193 11.67 -16.21 -15.46
CA GLY A 193 10.81 -17.07 -16.26
C GLY A 193 11.61 -18.27 -16.76
N VAL A 194 11.10 -19.47 -16.52
CA VAL A 194 11.64 -20.71 -17.08
C VAL A 194 10.57 -21.34 -17.95
N ASP A 195 10.86 -21.46 -19.24
CA ASP A 195 9.96 -22.10 -20.20
C ASP A 195 10.34 -23.58 -20.30
N TYR A 196 9.42 -24.46 -19.92
CA TYR A 196 9.54 -25.90 -20.12
C TYR A 196 8.62 -26.32 -21.26
N VAL A 197 9.14 -27.14 -22.19
CA VAL A 197 8.35 -27.79 -23.22
C VAL A 197 7.97 -29.18 -22.74
N SER A 198 6.67 -29.47 -22.67
CA SER A 198 6.19 -30.81 -22.31
C SER A 198 6.33 -31.76 -23.50
N MET A 199 6.89 -32.94 -23.27
CA MET A 199 6.83 -34.04 -24.23
C MET A 199 5.42 -34.64 -24.17
N MET A 200 4.67 -34.63 -25.28
CA MET A 200 3.48 -35.49 -25.37
C MET A 200 3.97 -36.92 -25.56
N LEU A 201 3.69 -37.78 -24.58
CA LEU A 201 3.91 -39.21 -24.71
C LEU A 201 2.86 -39.79 -25.69
N PRO A 202 3.26 -40.72 -26.57
CA PRO A 202 2.36 -41.36 -27.53
C PRO A 202 1.26 -42.21 -26.87
#